data_AF-A0A9D1GLM7-F1
#
_entry.id   AF-A0A9D1GLM7-F1
#
_cell.length_a   1.000
_cell.length_b   1.000
_cell.length_c   1.000
_cell.angle_alpha   90.00
_cell.angle_beta   90.00
_cell.angle_gamma   90.00
#
_symmetry.space_group_name_H-M   'P 1'
#
loop_
_entity.id
_entity.type
_entity.pdbx_description
1 polymer ?
#
loop_
_entity_poly.entity_id
_entity_poly.type
_entity_poly.pdbx_seq_one_letter_code
_entity_poly.pdbx_strand_id
1 'polypeptide(L)'
;MEYNGMLLHNVQELIYDQEYHDYGLNRVPESLRVRLNPKAQKNIRFVSGCELRFVMESDEVQIALRRMPVSGSILSQGMVQVYQGNFQGSYQIGPQAVTTEGSRILIRKQDWGYVRQFTQSGKTTERRGPGFSAEVTRVLLPYDWGCFLGEIQGKIRPPKPSELPPKRLLVYGSSITHGGNASLMSQTYAFRLAEILGVDCINLGCAGSAWMDPAMGAWIAGRKDWDMALLELGVNVIGEWTPQRLYERAGSFIRQIKEAHPEQPVWVTDMYYNHHDFCQDPRAFQFREVIKTCVEELKYRYPRLEYVNGLEMMGEKDGFCCLSSDGLHPSDLGHSVIARRLGERLG
;
A
#
# COMPACT_ATOMS: atom_id res chain seq x y z
N MET A 1 -4.33 -9.58 -11.23
CA MET A 1 -4.05 -10.35 -12.46
C MET A 1 -3.97 -11.82 -12.09
N GLU A 2 -4.52 -12.75 -12.86
CA GLU A 2 -4.31 -14.19 -12.62
C GLU A 2 -3.04 -14.68 -13.33
N TYR A 3 -2.26 -15.54 -12.66
CA TYR A 3 -1.03 -16.13 -13.20
C TYR A 3 -0.73 -17.45 -12.50
N ASN A 4 -0.52 -18.54 -13.26
CA ASN A 4 -0.17 -19.88 -12.75
C ASN A 4 -1.00 -20.34 -11.54
N GLY A 5 -2.32 -20.14 -11.57
CA GLY A 5 -3.22 -20.57 -10.50
C GLY A 5 -3.21 -19.65 -9.27
N MET A 6 -2.63 -18.45 -9.36
CA MET A 6 -2.64 -17.41 -8.33
C MET A 6 -3.36 -16.16 -8.83
N LEU A 7 -3.89 -15.38 -7.90
CA LEU A 7 -4.22 -13.98 -8.10
C LEU A 7 -3.04 -13.12 -7.61
N LEU A 8 -2.37 -12.44 -8.54
CA LEU A 8 -1.39 -11.40 -8.27
C LEU A 8 -2.12 -10.09 -7.99
N HIS A 9 -2.16 -9.71 -6.71
CA HIS A 9 -2.80 -8.48 -6.25
C HIS A 9 -1.86 -7.29 -6.33
N ASN A 10 -2.40 -6.12 -6.68
CA ASN A 10 -1.65 -4.89 -6.92
C ASN A 10 -0.55 -5.02 -8.00
N VAL A 11 -0.64 -6.03 -8.88
CA VAL A 11 0.25 -6.22 -10.03
C VAL A 11 -0.56 -6.02 -11.31
N GLN A 12 -0.09 -5.13 -12.17
CA GLN A 12 -0.72 -4.76 -13.45
C GLN A 12 0.01 -5.33 -14.66
N GLU A 13 1.29 -5.67 -14.50
CA GLU A 13 2.12 -6.20 -15.58
C GLU A 13 3.23 -7.09 -15.02
N LEU A 14 3.59 -8.11 -15.79
CA LEU A 14 4.74 -8.97 -15.55
C LEU A 14 5.79 -8.68 -16.61
N ILE A 15 7.03 -8.44 -16.18
CA ILE A 15 8.16 -8.25 -17.08
C ILE A 15 9.08 -9.45 -16.97
N TYR A 16 9.21 -10.20 -18.06
CA TYR A 16 10.10 -11.35 -18.09
C TYR A 16 11.56 -10.91 -18.06
N ASP A 17 12.32 -11.49 -17.13
CA ASP A 17 13.76 -11.35 -17.01
C ASP A 17 14.43 -12.53 -17.74
N GLN A 18 15.13 -12.24 -18.83
CA GLN A 18 15.76 -13.27 -19.67
C GLN A 18 16.97 -13.93 -18.99
N GLU A 19 17.64 -13.22 -18.09
CA GLU A 19 18.85 -13.71 -17.43
C GLU A 19 18.51 -14.73 -16.34
N TYR A 20 17.46 -14.45 -15.57
CA TYR A 20 17.06 -15.29 -14.42
C TYR A 20 15.84 -16.17 -14.68
N HIS A 21 15.20 -16.04 -15.86
CA HIS A 21 14.01 -16.81 -16.23
C HIS A 21 12.83 -16.65 -15.26
N ASP A 22 12.69 -15.47 -14.66
CA ASP A 22 11.61 -15.10 -13.74
C ASP A 22 10.90 -13.81 -14.19
N TYR A 23 9.88 -13.37 -13.44
CA TYR A 23 9.01 -12.26 -13.84
C TYR A 23 9.00 -11.14 -12.80
N GLY A 24 9.51 -9.97 -13.17
CA GLY A 24 9.40 -8.75 -12.39
C GLY A 24 7.95 -8.30 -12.26
N LEU A 25 7.53 -7.98 -11.03
CA LEU A 25 6.16 -7.59 -10.72
C LEU A 25 6.01 -6.06 -10.75
N ASN A 26 5.19 -5.54 -11.67
CA ASN A 26 4.95 -4.10 -11.80
C ASN A 26 3.56 -3.71 -11.28
N ARG A 27 3.50 -2.65 -10.45
CA ARG A 27 2.25 -2.09 -9.90
C ARG A 27 1.45 -1.24 -10.89
N VAL A 28 2.08 -0.81 -11.98
CA VAL A 28 1.46 -0.05 -13.06
C VAL A 28 1.95 -0.55 -14.41
N PRO A 29 1.15 -0.41 -15.49
CA PRO A 29 1.62 -0.73 -16.83
C PRO A 29 2.83 0.12 -17.24
N GLU A 30 3.71 -0.43 -18.05
CA GLU A 30 4.91 0.23 -18.58
C GLU A 30 4.55 1.52 -19.33
N SER A 31 3.44 1.50 -20.08
CA SER A 31 2.89 2.67 -20.79
C SER A 31 2.50 3.83 -19.87
N LEU A 32 2.18 3.56 -18.61
CA LEU A 32 2.03 4.60 -17.58
C LEU A 32 3.39 4.98 -17.00
N ARG A 33 4.20 3.99 -16.62
CA ARG A 33 5.47 4.19 -15.90
C ARG A 33 6.37 5.21 -16.58
N VAL A 34 6.55 5.12 -17.90
CA VAL A 34 7.43 6.01 -18.67
C VAL A 34 6.95 7.46 -18.76
N ARG A 35 5.69 7.74 -18.35
CA ARG A 35 5.10 9.09 -18.31
C ARG A 35 5.11 9.71 -16.91
N LEU A 36 5.60 9.00 -15.90
CA LEU A 36 5.77 9.53 -14.54
C LEU A 36 7.06 10.35 -14.43
N ASN A 37 7.19 11.16 -13.38
CA ASN A 37 8.44 11.84 -13.07
C ASN A 37 9.61 10.84 -12.96
N PRO A 38 10.86 11.25 -13.28
CA PRO A 38 12.01 10.33 -13.40
C PRO A 38 12.25 9.42 -12.18
N LYS A 39 11.96 9.91 -10.97
CA LYS A 39 12.13 9.14 -9.74
C LYS A 39 11.01 8.11 -9.58
N ALA A 40 9.76 8.48 -9.87
CA ALA A 40 8.63 7.55 -9.86
C ALA A 40 8.78 6.44 -10.90
N GLN A 41 9.38 6.70 -12.07
CA GLN A 41 9.61 5.65 -13.07
C GLN A 41 10.44 4.49 -12.53
N LYS A 42 11.35 4.77 -11.58
CA LYS A 42 12.17 3.76 -10.89
C LYS A 42 11.40 3.15 -9.72
N ASN A 43 10.86 3.98 -8.83
CA ASN A 43 10.33 3.54 -7.54
C ASN A 43 8.95 2.87 -7.62
N ILE A 44 8.18 3.11 -8.69
CA ILE A 44 6.90 2.42 -8.89
C ILE A 44 7.08 0.92 -9.20
N ARG A 45 8.30 0.48 -9.55
CA ARG A 45 8.66 -0.93 -9.74
C ARG A 45 8.84 -1.69 -8.43
N PHE A 46 8.88 -1.01 -7.28
CA PHE A 46 8.90 -1.69 -5.99
C PHE A 46 7.53 -2.29 -5.70
N VAL A 47 7.49 -3.42 -4.99
CA VAL A 47 6.28 -4.26 -4.86
C VAL A 47 5.47 -3.96 -3.59
N SER A 48 5.48 -2.72 -3.11
CA SER A 48 4.67 -2.27 -1.97
C SER A 48 3.17 -2.56 -2.17
N GLY A 49 2.59 -3.30 -1.22
CA GLY A 49 1.21 -3.76 -1.27
C GLY A 49 0.89 -4.84 -2.31
N CYS A 50 1.91 -5.42 -2.98
CA CYS A 50 1.71 -6.59 -3.81
C CYS A 50 1.53 -7.84 -2.93
N GLU A 51 0.58 -8.69 -3.33
CA GLU A 51 0.38 -9.98 -2.69
C GLU A 51 0.22 -11.09 -3.74
N LEU A 52 0.71 -12.27 -3.42
CA LEU A 52 0.37 -13.49 -4.14
C LEU A 52 -0.74 -14.20 -3.39
N ARG A 53 -1.91 -14.39 -4.02
CA ARG A 53 -3.10 -14.93 -3.36
C ARG A 53 -3.57 -16.20 -4.04
N PHE A 54 -3.83 -17.25 -3.27
CA PHE A 54 -4.25 -18.55 -3.79
C PHE A 54 -4.91 -19.37 -2.71
N VAL A 55 -5.58 -20.44 -3.10
CA VAL A 55 -6.03 -21.49 -2.18
C VAL A 55 -5.18 -22.73 -2.43
N MET A 56 -4.60 -23.27 -1.35
CA MET A 56 -3.78 -24.49 -1.40
C MET A 56 -4.66 -25.73 -1.56
N GLU A 57 -4.35 -26.55 -2.57
CA GLU A 57 -4.94 -27.87 -2.76
C GLU A 57 -3.99 -28.99 -2.35
N SER A 58 -2.68 -28.75 -2.40
CA SER A 58 -1.65 -29.60 -1.80
C SER A 58 -1.33 -29.20 -0.36
N ASP A 59 -0.68 -30.10 0.39
CA ASP A 59 -0.23 -29.83 1.77
C ASP A 59 0.99 -28.92 1.84
N GLU A 60 1.73 -28.81 0.73
CA GLU A 60 2.92 -27.96 0.61
C GLU A 60 2.88 -27.20 -0.73
N VAL A 61 3.28 -25.93 -0.68
CA VAL A 61 3.51 -25.06 -1.86
C VAL A 61 4.85 -24.37 -1.69
N GLN A 62 5.65 -24.32 -2.75
CA GLN A 62 6.91 -23.59 -2.82
C GLN A 62 6.83 -22.53 -3.91
N ILE A 63 7.28 -21.32 -3.60
CA ILE A 63 7.30 -20.18 -4.53
C ILE A 63 8.72 -19.64 -4.60
N ALA A 64 9.32 -19.68 -5.78
CA ALA A 64 10.59 -19.02 -6.02
C ALA A 64 10.38 -17.51 -6.14
N LEU A 65 11.04 -16.75 -5.27
CA LEU A 65 11.06 -15.29 -5.30
C LEU A 65 12.50 -14.80 -5.33
N ARG A 66 12.73 -13.72 -6.06
CA ARG A 66 14.01 -13.00 -6.05
C ARG A 66 13.77 -11.53 -5.81
N ARG A 67 14.61 -10.90 -5.02
CA ARG A 67 14.56 -9.46 -4.76
C ARG A 67 15.42 -8.73 -5.77
N MET A 68 14.98 -7.56 -6.20
CA MET A 68 15.78 -6.68 -7.04
C MET A 68 17.07 -6.25 -6.31
N PRO A 69 18.23 -6.24 -6.98
CA PRO A 69 19.47 -5.74 -6.39
C PRO A 69 19.34 -4.30 -5.89
N VAL A 70 20.03 -4.01 -4.79
CA VAL A 70 20.08 -2.69 -4.16
C VAL A 70 21.52 -2.28 -3.97
N SER A 71 21.81 -1.00 -4.22
CA SER A 71 23.16 -0.44 -4.03
C SER A 71 23.34 0.13 -2.62
N GLY A 72 24.58 0.13 -2.13
CA GLY A 72 24.97 0.87 -0.93
C GLY A 72 24.67 0.13 0.37
N SER A 73 24.26 0.86 1.41
CA SER A 73 24.09 0.37 2.79
C SER A 73 22.71 -0.25 3.07
N ILE A 74 21.91 -0.50 2.04
CA ILE A 74 20.57 -1.08 2.19
C ILE A 74 20.70 -2.60 2.32
N LEU A 75 19.95 -3.21 3.23
CA LEU A 75 19.92 -4.66 3.39
C LEU A 75 19.60 -5.34 2.06
N SER A 76 20.34 -6.41 1.74
CA SER A 76 20.18 -7.17 0.49
C SER A 76 19.02 -8.17 0.54
N GLN A 77 18.21 -8.13 1.59
CA GLN A 77 17.11 -9.06 1.83
C GLN A 77 15.84 -8.28 2.18
N GLY A 78 14.71 -8.79 1.69
CA GLY A 78 13.37 -8.37 2.10
C GLY A 78 12.68 -9.49 2.86
N MET A 79 11.64 -9.17 3.62
CA MET A 79 10.85 -10.15 4.37
C MET A 79 9.46 -10.32 3.75
N VAL A 80 9.13 -11.55 3.37
CA VAL A 80 7.78 -11.96 2.97
C VAL A 80 7.02 -12.42 4.22
N GLN A 81 5.73 -12.14 4.27
CA GLN A 81 4.84 -12.66 5.31
C GLN A 81 3.74 -13.52 4.70
N VAL A 82 3.43 -14.65 5.34
CA VAL A 82 2.34 -15.53 4.93
C VAL A 82 1.16 -15.31 5.86
N TYR A 83 -0.02 -15.13 5.28
CA TYR A 83 -1.30 -14.97 5.95
C TYR A 83 -2.27 -16.05 5.44
N GLN A 84 -3.16 -16.50 6.31
CA GLN A 84 -4.30 -17.35 5.99
C GLN A 84 -5.59 -16.56 6.25
N GLY A 85 -6.24 -16.10 5.19
CA GLY A 85 -7.30 -15.10 5.25
C GLY A 85 -6.80 -13.79 5.88
N ASN A 86 -7.41 -13.42 7.00
CA ASN A 86 -7.00 -12.24 7.79
C ASN A 86 -5.97 -12.58 8.88
N PHE A 87 -5.55 -13.83 9.01
CA PHE A 87 -4.75 -14.30 10.13
C PHE A 87 -3.29 -14.41 9.70
N GLN A 88 -2.41 -13.77 10.46
CA GLN A 88 -0.97 -13.92 10.26
C GLN A 88 -0.56 -15.39 10.48
N GLY A 89 0.28 -15.92 9.60
CA GLY A 89 0.85 -17.26 9.73
C GLY A 89 1.72 -17.39 10.97
N SER A 90 1.78 -18.61 11.52
CA SER A 90 2.62 -18.90 12.69
C SER A 90 4.11 -18.81 12.34
N TYR A 91 4.99 -18.86 13.35
CA TYR A 91 6.44 -18.87 13.16
C TYR A 91 6.95 -20.03 12.28
N GLN A 92 6.15 -21.06 12.00
CA GLN A 92 6.52 -22.19 11.13
C GLN A 92 6.45 -21.87 9.63
N ILE A 93 5.56 -20.95 9.25
CA ILE A 93 5.41 -20.43 7.88
C ILE A 93 5.71 -18.92 7.85
N GLY A 94 6.15 -18.39 9.00
CA GLY A 94 6.33 -16.99 9.36
C GLY A 94 7.44 -16.34 8.53
N PRO A 95 7.81 -15.09 8.85
CA PRO A 95 8.43 -14.24 7.84
C PRO A 95 9.70 -14.88 7.29
N GLN A 96 9.75 -15.03 5.97
CA GLN A 96 10.86 -15.67 5.26
C GLN A 96 11.65 -14.60 4.52
N ALA A 97 12.96 -14.77 4.40
CA ALA A 97 13.79 -13.83 3.66
C ALA A 97 13.67 -14.10 2.14
N VAL A 98 13.67 -13.01 1.36
CA VAL A 98 13.86 -13.02 -0.09
C VAL A 98 15.13 -12.25 -0.40
N THR A 99 16.07 -12.91 -1.07
CA THR A 99 17.41 -12.38 -1.38
C THR A 99 17.56 -12.06 -2.86
N THR A 100 18.67 -11.42 -3.22
CA THR A 100 19.07 -11.17 -4.62
C THR A 100 19.45 -12.43 -5.38
N GLU A 101 19.89 -13.47 -4.68
CA GLU A 101 20.25 -14.78 -5.27
C GLU A 101 19.02 -15.68 -5.50
N GLY A 102 17.83 -15.22 -5.08
CA GLY A 102 16.63 -16.01 -5.09
C GLY A 102 16.41 -16.78 -3.79
N SER A 103 15.15 -17.08 -3.50
CA SER A 103 14.70 -17.74 -2.28
C SER A 103 13.48 -18.59 -2.59
N ARG A 104 13.40 -19.77 -1.97
CA ARG A 104 12.23 -20.65 -2.07
C ARG A 104 11.36 -20.45 -0.84
N ILE A 105 10.22 -19.79 -1.02
CA ILE A 105 9.26 -19.54 0.05
C ILE A 105 8.39 -20.78 0.22
N LEU A 106 8.56 -21.44 1.36
CA LEU A 106 7.92 -22.71 1.65
C LEU A 106 6.71 -22.49 2.55
N ILE A 107 5.53 -22.91 2.08
CA ILE A 107 4.27 -22.76 2.79
C ILE A 107 3.68 -24.15 2.98
N ARG A 108 3.49 -24.53 4.24
CA ARG A 108 2.83 -25.77 4.63
C ARG A 108 1.45 -25.48 5.15
N LYS A 109 0.49 -26.29 4.71
CA LYS A 109 -0.87 -26.24 5.19
C LYS A 109 -0.89 -26.56 6.69
N GLN A 110 -1.52 -25.70 7.48
CA GLN A 110 -1.74 -25.95 8.91
C GLN A 110 -3.21 -26.27 9.14
N ASP A 111 -3.58 -26.64 10.38
CA ASP A 111 -4.98 -26.84 10.72
C ASP A 111 -5.73 -25.50 10.76
N TRP A 112 -6.48 -25.24 9.69
CA TRP A 112 -7.32 -24.06 9.56
C TRP A 112 -8.69 -24.19 10.24
N GLY A 113 -8.96 -25.30 10.95
CA GLY A 113 -10.23 -25.55 11.62
C GLY A 113 -10.66 -24.42 12.55
N TYR A 114 -9.75 -23.95 13.41
CA TYR A 114 -10.02 -22.81 14.30
C TYR A 114 -10.19 -21.50 13.53
N VAL A 115 -9.36 -21.24 12.51
CA VAL A 115 -9.44 -20.03 11.70
C VAL A 115 -10.79 -19.95 10.96
N ARG A 116 -11.29 -21.08 10.45
CA ARG A 116 -12.64 -21.20 9.88
C ARG A 116 -13.71 -20.89 10.91
N GLN A 117 -13.64 -21.48 12.10
CA GLN A 117 -14.60 -21.24 13.17
C GLN A 117 -14.61 -19.77 13.63
N PHE A 118 -13.45 -19.13 13.77
CA PHE A 118 -13.36 -17.71 14.12
C PHE A 118 -14.03 -16.80 13.10
N THR A 119 -13.86 -17.12 11.81
CA THR A 119 -14.49 -16.38 10.70
C THR A 119 -16.01 -16.59 10.68
N GLN A 120 -16.47 -17.82 10.91
CA GLN A 120 -17.91 -18.16 10.94
C GLN A 120 -18.64 -17.65 12.18
N SER A 121 -17.93 -17.46 13.29
CA SER A 121 -18.53 -17.03 14.56
C SER A 121 -19.07 -15.60 14.58
N GLY A 122 -18.79 -14.79 13.54
CA GLY A 122 -19.17 -13.37 13.46
C GLY A 122 -18.38 -12.44 14.39
N LYS A 123 -17.69 -12.98 15.42
CA LYS A 123 -16.88 -12.19 16.37
C LYS A 123 -15.73 -11.42 15.72
N THR A 124 -15.31 -11.83 14.53
CA THR A 124 -14.27 -11.16 13.73
C THR A 124 -14.84 -10.11 12.77
N THR A 125 -16.11 -10.25 12.36
CA THR A 125 -16.74 -9.41 11.32
C THR A 125 -17.47 -8.19 11.88
N GLU A 126 -17.90 -8.22 13.16
CA GLU A 126 -18.63 -7.10 13.80
C GLU A 126 -17.83 -5.78 13.85
N ARG A 127 -16.49 -5.82 13.80
CA ARG A 127 -15.64 -4.61 13.75
C ARG A 127 -14.86 -4.42 12.44
N ARG A 128 -14.77 -5.44 11.58
CA ARG A 128 -13.83 -5.48 10.44
C ARG A 128 -14.44 -6.00 9.12
N GLY A 129 -15.77 -6.10 8.99
CA GLY A 129 -16.41 -6.57 7.75
C GLY A 129 -16.10 -8.05 7.40
N PRO A 130 -16.49 -8.54 6.20
CA PRO A 130 -16.35 -9.96 5.83
C PRO A 130 -14.90 -10.41 5.56
N GLY A 131 -13.99 -9.47 5.23
CA GLY A 131 -12.56 -9.72 5.05
C GLY A 131 -12.22 -10.83 4.04
N PHE A 132 -11.03 -11.41 4.16
CA PHE A 132 -10.59 -12.56 3.36
C PHE A 132 -11.09 -13.89 3.97
N SER A 133 -11.50 -14.82 3.12
CA SER A 133 -11.82 -16.19 3.53
C SER A 133 -10.63 -16.88 4.18
N ALA A 134 -10.91 -17.68 5.21
CA ALA A 134 -9.96 -18.55 5.89
C ALA A 134 -9.27 -19.57 4.96
N GLU A 135 -9.77 -19.79 3.74
CA GLU A 135 -9.14 -20.69 2.75
C GLU A 135 -8.05 -20.00 1.91
N VAL A 136 -8.02 -18.67 1.87
CA VAL A 136 -7.10 -17.92 1.02
C VAL A 136 -5.75 -17.76 1.70
N THR A 137 -4.72 -18.39 1.16
CA THR A 137 -3.33 -18.10 1.50
C THR A 137 -2.90 -16.82 0.77
N ARG A 138 -2.32 -15.88 1.52
CA ARG A 138 -1.81 -14.59 1.03
C ARG A 138 -0.34 -14.48 1.38
N VAL A 139 0.48 -14.24 0.37
CA VAL A 139 1.91 -14.00 0.51
C VAL A 139 2.16 -12.52 0.28
N LEU A 140 2.34 -11.77 1.37
CA LEU A 140 2.64 -10.34 1.33
C LEU A 140 4.11 -10.18 0.95
N LEU A 141 4.35 -9.47 -0.14
CA LEU A 141 5.69 -9.20 -0.63
C LEU A 141 6.36 -8.05 0.17
N PRO A 142 7.69 -8.04 0.26
CA PRO A 142 8.40 -6.96 0.94
C PRO A 142 8.17 -5.64 0.20
N TYR A 143 7.93 -4.54 0.92
CA TYR A 143 7.55 -3.28 0.26
C TYR A 143 8.73 -2.51 -0.33
N ASP A 144 9.96 -2.84 0.09
CA ASP A 144 11.14 -1.99 -0.01
C ASP A 144 11.71 -1.88 -1.43
N TRP A 145 11.65 -2.96 -2.23
CA TRP A 145 12.22 -3.02 -3.58
C TRP A 145 11.38 -3.83 -4.56
N GLY A 146 11.85 -3.97 -5.79
CA GLY A 146 11.25 -4.85 -6.79
C GLY A 146 11.39 -6.32 -6.38
N CYS A 147 10.44 -7.15 -6.82
CA CYS A 147 10.47 -8.59 -6.61
C CYS A 147 10.11 -9.31 -7.91
N PHE A 148 10.74 -10.45 -8.12
CA PHE A 148 10.58 -11.31 -9.26
C PHE A 148 9.96 -12.63 -8.82
N LEU A 149 8.99 -13.11 -9.60
CA LEU A 149 8.28 -14.36 -9.39
C LEU A 149 8.82 -15.41 -10.36
N GLY A 150 9.37 -16.50 -9.80
CA GLY A 150 9.88 -17.63 -10.56
C GLY A 150 8.93 -18.83 -10.53
N GLU A 151 9.54 -20.03 -10.47
CA GLU A 151 8.84 -21.31 -10.40
C GLU A 151 7.89 -21.41 -9.19
N ILE A 152 6.74 -22.04 -9.41
CA ILE A 152 5.76 -22.38 -8.37
C ILE A 152 5.58 -23.90 -8.38
N GLN A 153 5.74 -24.53 -7.22
CA GLN A 153 5.55 -25.97 -7.02
C GLN A 153 4.43 -26.22 -6.02
N GLY A 154 3.62 -27.26 -6.26
CA GLY A 154 2.42 -27.57 -5.48
C GLY A 154 1.13 -27.24 -6.24
N LYS A 155 0.01 -27.79 -5.78
CA LYS A 155 -1.30 -27.62 -6.43
C LYS A 155 -2.06 -26.49 -5.76
N ILE A 156 -2.43 -25.49 -6.55
CA ILE A 156 -3.12 -24.28 -6.10
C ILE A 156 -4.22 -23.88 -7.09
N ARG A 157 -5.15 -23.05 -6.61
CA ARG A 157 -6.15 -22.37 -7.45
C ARG A 157 -6.27 -20.90 -7.07
N PRO A 158 -6.73 -20.03 -7.98
CA PRO A 158 -7.00 -18.64 -7.62
C PRO A 158 -8.17 -18.59 -6.60
N PRO A 159 -8.20 -17.57 -5.73
CA PRO A 159 -9.35 -17.30 -4.88
C PRO A 159 -10.57 -16.92 -5.74
N LYS A 160 -11.76 -17.36 -5.32
CA LYS A 160 -13.03 -16.93 -5.90
C LYS A 160 -13.36 -15.51 -5.42
N PRO A 161 -14.17 -14.73 -6.15
CA PRO A 161 -14.60 -13.41 -5.70
C PRO A 161 -15.26 -13.40 -4.31
N SER A 162 -16.01 -14.45 -3.97
CA SER A 162 -16.64 -14.61 -2.64
C SER A 162 -15.65 -14.94 -1.52
N GLU A 163 -14.39 -15.24 -1.84
CA GLU A 163 -13.32 -15.52 -0.88
C GLU A 163 -12.45 -14.28 -0.59
N LEU A 164 -12.75 -13.14 -1.22
CA LEU A 164 -12.03 -11.88 -1.12
C LEU A 164 -12.93 -10.78 -0.52
N PRO A 165 -12.35 -9.72 0.09
CA PRO A 165 -13.12 -8.56 0.49
C PRO A 165 -13.87 -7.94 -0.72
N PRO A 166 -15.16 -7.59 -0.56
CA PRO A 166 -15.96 -7.11 -1.68
C PRO A 166 -15.65 -5.66 -2.07
N LYS A 167 -14.99 -4.90 -1.18
CA LYS A 167 -14.62 -3.50 -1.38
C LYS A 167 -13.11 -3.32 -1.34
N ARG A 168 -12.61 -2.30 -2.04
CA ARG A 168 -11.19 -1.92 -2.05
C ARG A 168 -10.96 -0.45 -1.69
N LEU A 169 -9.98 -0.22 -0.84
CA LEU A 169 -9.37 1.07 -0.57
C LEU A 169 -8.17 1.26 -1.49
N LEU A 170 -8.16 2.32 -2.29
CA LEU A 170 -6.98 2.78 -3.01
C LEU A 170 -6.23 3.79 -2.14
N VAL A 171 -4.94 3.59 -1.93
CA VAL A 171 -4.07 4.59 -1.31
C VAL A 171 -3.04 5.09 -2.30
N TYR A 172 -2.82 6.39 -2.34
CA TYR A 172 -1.76 7.02 -3.10
C TYR A 172 -1.04 8.03 -2.22
N GLY A 173 0.28 8.09 -2.33
CA GLY A 173 1.08 9.07 -1.62
C GLY A 173 2.56 8.76 -1.66
N SER A 174 3.29 9.27 -0.68
CA SER A 174 4.75 9.32 -0.63
C SER A 174 5.39 7.99 -0.22
N SER A 175 6.64 8.06 0.26
CA SER A 175 7.31 6.94 0.94
C SER A 175 6.58 6.51 2.21
N ILE A 176 5.79 7.37 2.84
CA ILE A 176 5.01 7.00 4.02
C ILE A 176 3.86 6.06 3.62
N THR A 177 3.08 6.42 2.58
CA THR A 177 2.08 5.52 1.98
C THR A 177 2.70 4.22 1.46
N HIS A 178 3.90 4.32 0.89
CA HIS A 178 4.67 3.17 0.41
C HIS A 178 5.05 2.18 1.52
N GLY A 179 5.12 2.62 2.77
CA GLY A 179 5.50 1.80 3.92
C GLY A 179 6.88 2.08 4.51
N GLY A 180 7.52 3.19 4.12
CA GLY A 180 8.87 3.55 4.56
C GLY A 180 9.04 3.46 6.07
N ASN A 181 10.08 2.73 6.49
CA ASN A 181 10.50 2.46 7.87
C ASN A 181 9.52 1.63 8.72
N ALA A 182 8.42 1.11 8.15
CA ALA A 182 7.71 -0.01 8.77
C ALA A 182 8.63 -1.24 8.80
N SER A 183 8.61 -2.04 9.87
CA SER A 183 9.44 -3.24 9.94
C SER A 183 9.04 -4.32 8.94
N LEU A 184 7.74 -4.40 8.60
CA LEU A 184 7.16 -5.35 7.65
C LEU A 184 5.99 -4.71 6.88
N MET A 185 5.61 -5.29 5.73
CA MET A 185 4.49 -4.78 4.91
C MET A 185 3.17 -4.71 5.70
N SER A 186 2.88 -5.70 6.55
CA SER A 186 1.70 -5.68 7.41
C SER A 186 1.74 -4.62 8.53
N GLN A 187 2.90 -4.02 8.79
CA GLN A 187 3.03 -2.94 9.76
C GLN A 187 2.73 -1.56 9.16
N THR A 188 2.68 -1.45 7.82
CA THR A 188 2.40 -0.19 7.14
C THR A 188 0.99 0.31 7.48
N TYR A 189 0.83 1.63 7.56
CA TYR A 189 -0.47 2.19 7.91
C TYR A 189 -1.54 1.86 6.85
N ALA A 190 -1.14 1.79 5.57
CA ALA A 190 -2.04 1.47 4.47
C ALA A 190 -2.63 0.05 4.58
N PHE A 191 -1.80 -0.93 4.95
CA PHE A 191 -2.26 -2.30 5.17
C PHE A 191 -3.19 -2.36 6.38
N ARG A 192 -2.75 -1.80 7.52
CA ARG A 192 -3.52 -1.80 8.77
C ARG A 192 -4.85 -1.06 8.64
N LEU A 193 -4.89 0.05 7.90
CA LEU A 193 -6.12 0.79 7.64
C LEU A 193 -7.12 -0.08 6.87
N ALA A 194 -6.68 -0.78 5.83
CA ALA A 194 -7.55 -1.68 5.08
C ALA A 194 -8.07 -2.84 5.94
N GLU A 195 -7.23 -3.39 6.83
CA GLU A 195 -7.67 -4.39 7.82
C GLU A 195 -8.71 -3.85 8.81
N ILE A 196 -8.56 -2.61 9.28
CA ILE A 196 -9.51 -1.96 10.18
C ILE A 196 -10.86 -1.75 9.47
N LEU A 197 -10.83 -1.29 8.23
CA LEU A 197 -12.02 -1.02 7.42
C LEU A 197 -12.66 -2.29 6.83
N GLY A 198 -11.98 -3.43 6.88
CA GLY A 198 -12.49 -4.68 6.33
C GLY A 198 -12.49 -4.78 4.81
N VAL A 199 -11.56 -4.06 4.17
CA VAL A 199 -11.47 -3.91 2.72
C VAL A 199 -10.12 -4.40 2.19
N ASP A 200 -10.05 -4.63 0.90
CA ASP A 200 -8.79 -4.93 0.21
C ASP A 200 -8.00 -3.63 -0.05
N CYS A 201 -6.67 -3.68 -0.10
CA CYS A 201 -5.81 -2.49 -0.22
C CYS A 201 -5.09 -2.42 -1.57
N ILE A 202 -5.35 -1.40 -2.38
CA ILE A 202 -4.55 -1.08 -3.57
C ILE A 202 -3.54 0.01 -3.16
N ASN A 203 -2.27 -0.36 -2.97
CA ASN A 203 -1.25 0.59 -2.57
C ASN A 203 -0.46 1.13 -3.78
N LEU A 204 -0.68 2.39 -4.11
CA LEU A 204 0.04 3.15 -5.15
C LEU A 204 1.03 4.17 -4.55
N GLY A 205 1.52 3.94 -3.33
CA GLY A 205 2.56 4.74 -2.69
C GLY A 205 3.83 4.77 -3.55
N CYS A 206 4.35 5.98 -3.79
CA CYS A 206 5.48 6.27 -4.66
C CYS A 206 6.62 6.86 -3.81
N ALA A 207 7.54 6.00 -3.33
CA ALA A 207 8.59 6.41 -2.41
C ALA A 207 9.38 7.61 -2.94
N GLY A 208 9.36 8.71 -2.19
CA GLY A 208 10.10 9.94 -2.52
C GLY A 208 9.73 10.60 -3.86
N SER A 209 8.61 10.23 -4.48
CA SER A 209 8.26 10.60 -5.87
C SER A 209 6.76 10.82 -6.11
N ALA A 210 5.97 11.00 -5.05
CA ALA A 210 4.55 11.31 -5.15
C ALA A 210 4.31 12.78 -5.51
N TRP A 211 4.54 13.11 -6.79
CA TRP A 211 4.49 14.48 -7.31
C TRP A 211 3.15 14.81 -7.97
N MET A 212 2.09 14.04 -7.70
CA MET A 212 0.77 14.24 -8.32
C MET A 212 0.87 14.29 -9.85
N ASP A 213 1.67 13.39 -10.44
CA ASP A 213 1.87 13.34 -11.88
C ASP A 213 0.53 13.24 -12.61
N PRO A 214 0.26 14.08 -13.64
CA PRO A 214 -0.99 14.02 -14.39
C PRO A 214 -1.28 12.62 -14.97
N ALA A 215 -0.25 11.88 -15.35
CA ALA A 215 -0.39 10.51 -15.83
C ALA A 215 -0.88 9.56 -14.73
N MET A 216 -0.40 9.71 -13.49
CA MET A 216 -0.89 8.94 -12.34
C MET A 216 -2.33 9.32 -11.98
N GLY A 217 -2.66 10.62 -11.99
CA GLY A 217 -4.03 11.10 -11.76
C GLY A 217 -5.01 10.52 -12.79
N ALA A 218 -4.63 10.57 -14.08
CA ALA A 218 -5.40 9.97 -15.17
C ALA A 218 -5.56 8.46 -15.02
N TRP A 219 -4.51 7.77 -14.56
CA TRP A 219 -4.59 6.33 -14.29
C TRP A 219 -5.57 6.01 -13.18
N ILE A 220 -5.47 6.68 -12.03
CA ILE A 220 -6.38 6.49 -10.89
C ILE A 220 -7.83 6.78 -11.31
N ALA A 221 -8.05 7.88 -12.05
CA ALA A 221 -9.37 8.26 -12.59
C ALA A 221 -9.94 7.26 -13.61
N GLY A 222 -9.07 6.55 -14.34
CA GLY A 222 -9.47 5.52 -15.31
C GLY A 222 -9.83 4.17 -14.67
N ARG A 223 -9.34 3.91 -13.45
CA ARG A 223 -9.56 2.64 -12.75
C ARG A 223 -10.98 2.51 -12.25
N LYS A 224 -11.54 1.29 -12.27
CA LYS A 224 -12.90 0.97 -11.81
C LYS A 224 -12.94 -0.09 -10.71
N ASP A 225 -11.79 -0.44 -10.17
CA ASP A 225 -11.60 -1.54 -9.24
C ASP A 225 -11.37 -1.09 -7.78
N TRP A 226 -11.76 0.15 -7.45
CA TRP A 226 -11.70 0.71 -6.09
C TRP A 226 -13.01 1.39 -5.70
N ASP A 227 -13.34 1.35 -4.41
CA ASP A 227 -14.61 1.83 -3.86
C ASP A 227 -14.44 3.11 -3.03
N MET A 228 -13.24 3.32 -2.51
CA MET A 228 -12.85 4.49 -1.73
C MET A 228 -11.36 4.76 -1.90
N ALA A 229 -10.93 6.00 -1.66
CA ALA A 229 -9.53 6.37 -1.78
C ALA A 229 -9.01 7.27 -0.65
N LEU A 230 -7.74 7.09 -0.29
CA LEU A 230 -6.97 8.01 0.57
C LEU A 230 -5.76 8.52 -0.20
N LEU A 231 -5.64 9.85 -0.32
CA LEU A 231 -4.55 10.52 -1.01
C LEU A 231 -3.69 11.27 0.02
N GLU A 232 -2.46 10.83 0.24
CA GLU A 232 -1.47 11.49 1.09
C GLU A 232 -0.53 12.35 0.24
N LEU A 233 -0.61 13.67 0.41
CA LEU A 233 0.02 14.63 -0.50
C LEU A 233 0.99 15.58 0.21
N GLY A 234 1.96 16.12 -0.55
CA GLY A 234 2.77 17.28 -0.14
C GLY A 234 4.22 16.98 0.22
N VAL A 235 4.50 15.94 1.01
CA VAL A 235 5.84 15.78 1.64
C VAL A 235 6.96 15.57 0.63
N ASN A 236 6.69 14.96 -0.53
CA ASN A 236 7.72 14.75 -1.57
C ASN A 236 8.02 15.98 -2.43
N VAL A 237 7.29 17.09 -2.24
CA VAL A 237 7.46 18.31 -3.02
C VAL A 237 7.76 19.55 -2.18
N ILE A 238 7.78 19.44 -0.84
CA ILE A 238 8.07 20.56 0.07
C ILE A 238 9.45 21.21 -0.14
N GLY A 239 10.44 20.42 -0.54
CA GLY A 239 11.77 20.92 -0.88
C GLY A 239 11.89 21.55 -2.27
N GLU A 240 10.92 21.29 -3.16
CA GLU A 240 11.07 21.51 -4.60
C GLU A 240 10.09 22.54 -5.16
N TRP A 241 8.91 22.68 -4.54
CA TRP A 241 7.79 23.45 -5.09
C TRP A 241 7.46 24.67 -4.24
N THR A 242 6.83 25.64 -4.87
CA THR A 242 6.18 26.75 -4.16
C THR A 242 4.77 26.35 -3.71
N PRO A 243 4.20 27.01 -2.69
CA PRO A 243 2.80 26.81 -2.29
C PRO A 243 1.82 26.97 -3.48
N GLN A 244 2.06 27.95 -4.36
CA GLN A 244 1.24 28.17 -5.57
C GLN A 244 1.26 26.96 -6.51
N ARG A 245 2.46 26.41 -6.78
CA ARG A 245 2.59 25.22 -7.64
C ARG A 245 1.91 24.00 -7.01
N LEU A 246 2.01 23.84 -5.68
CA LEU A 246 1.30 22.79 -4.97
C LEU A 246 -0.22 22.95 -5.12
N TYR A 247 -0.75 24.17 -4.95
CA TYR A 247 -2.19 24.45 -5.10
C TYR A 247 -2.70 24.02 -6.48
N GLU A 248 -2.02 24.44 -7.55
CA GLU A 248 -2.38 24.09 -8.92
C GLU A 248 -2.35 22.57 -9.17
N ARG A 249 -1.29 21.90 -8.70
CA ARG A 249 -1.08 20.46 -8.93
C ARG A 249 -2.00 19.59 -8.10
N ALA A 250 -2.13 19.87 -6.79
CA ALA A 250 -3.02 19.13 -5.90
C ALA A 250 -4.49 19.33 -6.33
N GLY A 251 -4.90 20.57 -6.59
CA GLY A 251 -6.25 20.87 -7.07
C GLY A 251 -6.59 20.16 -8.37
N SER A 252 -5.68 20.17 -9.36
CA SER A 252 -5.89 19.44 -10.62
C SER A 252 -5.95 17.92 -10.42
N PHE A 253 -5.08 17.36 -9.58
CA PHE A 253 -5.02 15.92 -9.34
C PHE A 253 -6.28 15.41 -8.64
N ILE A 254 -6.73 16.10 -7.58
CA ILE A 254 -7.96 15.76 -6.85
C ILE A 254 -9.18 15.92 -7.76
N ARG A 255 -9.27 17.03 -8.50
CA ARG A 255 -10.38 17.30 -9.42
C ARG A 255 -10.49 16.19 -10.48
N GLN A 256 -9.39 15.82 -11.11
CA GLN A 256 -9.38 14.77 -12.13
C GLN A 256 -9.94 13.44 -11.61
N ILE A 257 -9.55 13.03 -10.39
CA ILE A 257 -10.05 11.80 -9.77
C ILE A 257 -11.55 11.94 -9.46
N LYS A 258 -11.98 13.04 -8.84
CA LYS A 258 -13.38 13.25 -8.46
C LYS A 258 -14.32 13.49 -9.65
N GLU A 259 -13.85 14.04 -10.76
CA GLU A 259 -14.64 14.16 -11.99
C GLU A 259 -14.99 12.79 -12.56
N ALA A 260 -14.05 11.85 -12.53
CA ALA A 260 -14.29 10.47 -12.98
C ALA A 260 -15.03 9.61 -11.95
N HIS A 261 -15.00 10.00 -10.67
CA HIS A 261 -15.51 9.26 -9.52
C HIS A 261 -16.27 10.17 -8.54
N PRO A 262 -17.38 10.82 -8.97
CA PRO A 262 -18.06 11.82 -8.14
C PRO A 262 -18.69 11.22 -6.88
N GLU A 263 -19.12 9.97 -6.93
CA GLU A 263 -19.83 9.29 -5.84
C GLU A 263 -18.94 8.49 -4.88
N GLN A 264 -17.70 8.19 -5.26
CA GLN A 264 -16.79 7.45 -4.39
C GLN A 264 -16.26 8.36 -3.27
N PRO A 265 -16.22 7.90 -2.00
CA PRO A 265 -15.52 8.60 -0.94
C PRO A 265 -14.04 8.75 -1.24
N VAL A 266 -13.53 9.98 -1.14
CA VAL A 266 -12.10 10.29 -1.26
C VAL A 266 -11.69 11.15 -0.09
N TRP A 267 -10.72 10.68 0.67
CA TRP A 267 -10.05 11.46 1.71
C TRP A 267 -8.70 11.93 1.21
N VAL A 268 -8.35 13.17 1.56
CA VAL A 268 -7.04 13.74 1.27
C VAL A 268 -6.39 14.10 2.60
N THR A 269 -5.28 13.46 2.91
CA THR A 269 -4.43 13.83 4.04
C THR A 269 -3.21 14.60 3.56
N ASP A 270 -2.82 15.59 4.35
CA ASP A 270 -1.56 16.28 4.16
C ASP A 270 -0.39 15.53 4.85
N MET A 271 0.72 16.25 5.03
CA MET A 271 1.93 15.73 5.64
C MET A 271 1.74 15.44 7.13
N TYR A 272 2.11 14.24 7.55
CA TYR A 272 2.28 13.92 8.97
C TYR A 272 3.41 14.75 9.61
N TYR A 273 3.59 14.67 10.94
CA TYR A 273 4.76 15.29 11.59
C TYR A 273 6.05 14.81 10.92
N ASN A 274 7.02 15.70 10.80
CA ASN A 274 8.35 15.41 10.27
C ASN A 274 9.35 16.50 10.72
N HIS A 275 10.61 16.37 10.30
CA HIS A 275 11.69 17.26 10.69
C HIS A 275 11.45 18.73 10.31
N HIS A 276 10.65 19.04 9.27
CA HIS A 276 10.27 20.42 8.97
C HIS A 276 9.44 21.05 10.09
N ASP A 277 8.60 20.28 10.78
CA ASP A 277 7.84 20.75 11.95
C ASP A 277 8.76 21.03 13.14
N PHE A 278 9.74 20.14 13.37
CA PHE A 278 10.73 20.32 14.44
C PHE A 278 11.61 21.55 14.20
N CYS A 279 12.05 21.75 12.95
CA CYS A 279 12.82 22.91 12.53
C CYS A 279 12.00 24.20 12.43
N GLN A 280 10.68 24.15 12.68
CA GLN A 280 9.75 25.27 12.55
C GLN A 280 9.81 25.93 11.17
N ASP A 281 9.98 25.11 10.13
CA ASP A 281 10.01 25.56 8.75
C ASP A 281 8.60 26.04 8.34
N PRO A 282 8.41 27.31 7.96
CA PRO A 282 7.09 27.84 7.63
C PRO A 282 6.43 27.11 6.45
N ARG A 283 7.23 26.44 5.59
CA ARG A 283 6.71 25.65 4.48
C ARG A 283 5.82 24.50 4.96
N ALA A 284 6.12 23.90 6.12
CA ALA A 284 5.34 22.78 6.65
C ALA A 284 3.87 23.21 6.87
N PHE A 285 3.66 24.33 7.55
CA PHE A 285 2.34 24.92 7.75
C PHE A 285 1.70 25.35 6.42
N GLN A 286 2.44 26.09 5.58
CA GLN A 286 1.92 26.58 4.30
C GLN A 286 1.44 25.45 3.37
N PHE A 287 2.17 24.34 3.29
CA PHE A 287 1.81 23.21 2.44
C PHE A 287 0.57 22.48 2.93
N ARG A 288 0.41 22.31 4.25
CA ARG A 288 -0.82 21.74 4.83
C ARG A 288 -2.03 22.63 4.54
N GLU A 289 -1.91 23.94 4.75
CA GLU A 289 -2.97 24.89 4.46
C GLU A 289 -3.36 24.91 2.97
N VAL A 290 -2.39 24.81 2.06
CA VAL A 290 -2.68 24.70 0.61
C VAL A 290 -3.49 23.45 0.29
N ILE A 291 -3.11 22.28 0.83
CA ILE A 291 -3.83 21.02 0.58
C ILE A 291 -5.24 21.10 1.14
N LYS A 292 -5.38 21.58 2.39
CA LYS A 292 -6.68 21.80 3.03
C LYS A 292 -7.56 22.73 2.19
N THR A 293 -7.03 23.86 1.74
CA THR A 293 -7.74 24.83 0.90
C THR A 293 -8.22 24.18 -0.40
N CYS A 294 -7.36 23.44 -1.11
CA CYS A 294 -7.75 22.74 -2.34
C CYS A 294 -8.94 21.80 -2.12
N VAL A 295 -8.93 21.08 -1.00
CA VAL A 295 -9.98 20.11 -0.67
C VAL A 295 -11.28 20.81 -0.30
N GLU A 296 -11.22 21.86 0.53
CA GLU A 296 -12.38 22.65 0.95
C GLU A 296 -13.07 23.33 -0.23
N GLU A 297 -12.30 23.93 -1.16
CA GLU A 297 -12.83 24.53 -2.38
C GLU A 297 -13.50 23.50 -3.30
N LEU A 298 -12.90 22.30 -3.44
CA LEU A 298 -13.44 21.25 -4.29
C LEU A 298 -14.64 20.52 -3.64
N LYS A 299 -14.74 20.50 -2.30
CA LYS A 299 -15.83 19.83 -1.56
C LYS A 299 -17.21 20.37 -1.93
N TYR A 300 -17.33 21.66 -2.27
CA TYR A 300 -18.58 22.25 -2.74
C TYR A 300 -19.12 21.57 -4.00
N ARG A 301 -18.24 21.12 -4.90
CA ARG A 301 -18.61 20.38 -6.12
C ARG A 301 -18.64 18.87 -5.90
N TYR A 302 -17.87 18.37 -4.94
CA TYR A 302 -17.72 16.95 -4.66
C TYR A 302 -17.98 16.65 -3.17
N PRO A 303 -19.24 16.44 -2.76
CA PRO A 303 -19.60 16.32 -1.34
C PRO A 303 -18.93 15.16 -0.59
N ARG A 304 -18.53 14.10 -1.30
CA ARG A 304 -17.79 12.94 -0.75
C ARG A 304 -16.27 13.08 -0.86
N LEU A 305 -15.77 14.31 -0.94
CA LEU A 305 -14.36 14.66 -0.82
C LEU A 305 -14.13 15.28 0.56
N GLU A 306 -13.17 14.76 1.31
CA GLU A 306 -12.90 15.24 2.67
C GLU A 306 -11.42 15.43 2.95
N TYR A 307 -11.11 16.49 3.69
CA TYR A 307 -9.77 16.74 4.21
C TYR A 307 -9.60 16.03 5.54
N VAL A 308 -8.41 15.46 5.75
CA VAL A 308 -7.97 14.85 6.99
C VAL A 308 -6.63 15.47 7.38
N ASN A 309 -6.54 15.98 8.60
CA ASN A 309 -5.33 16.61 9.11
C ASN A 309 -4.26 15.54 9.44
N GLY A 310 -3.10 15.58 8.77
CA GLY A 310 -2.04 14.61 8.98
C GLY A 310 -1.44 14.65 10.39
N LEU A 311 -1.39 15.83 11.02
CA LEU A 311 -0.89 15.99 12.39
C LEU A 311 -1.81 15.29 13.40
N GLU A 312 -3.12 15.43 13.23
CA GLU A 312 -4.11 14.76 14.08
C GLU A 312 -4.03 13.23 13.95
N MET A 313 -3.75 12.73 12.73
CA MET A 313 -3.63 11.30 12.45
C MET A 313 -2.35 10.68 13.01
N MET A 314 -1.23 11.41 13.05
CA MET A 314 -0.01 10.95 13.71
C MET A 314 -0.02 11.24 15.23
N GLY A 315 -0.90 12.15 15.68
CA GLY A 315 -1.15 12.48 17.09
C GLY A 315 -0.50 13.80 17.50
N GLU A 316 -1.31 14.78 17.94
CA GLU A 316 -0.84 16.16 18.21
C GLU A 316 0.16 16.28 19.37
N LYS A 317 0.04 15.44 20.41
CA LYS A 317 0.90 15.51 21.61
C LYS A 317 2.15 14.64 21.53
N ASP A 318 2.01 13.48 20.89
CA ASP A 318 3.04 12.42 20.86
C ASP A 318 3.58 12.18 19.44
N GLY A 319 3.26 13.05 18.48
CA GLY A 319 3.53 12.83 17.05
C GLY A 319 5.02 12.66 16.73
N PHE A 320 5.91 13.36 17.43
CA PHE A 320 7.36 13.16 17.26
C PHE A 320 7.84 11.79 17.77
N CYS A 321 7.21 11.23 18.80
CA CYS A 321 7.52 9.87 19.29
C CYS A 321 7.07 8.79 18.29
N CYS A 322 6.20 9.14 17.35
CA CYS A 322 5.76 8.26 16.27
C CYS A 322 6.75 8.22 15.10
N LEU A 323 7.80 9.04 15.09
CA LEU A 323 8.81 9.06 14.03
C LEU A 323 9.89 8.00 14.25
N SER A 324 10.48 7.57 13.14
CA SER A 324 11.73 6.83 13.11
C SER A 324 12.93 7.79 13.21
N SER A 325 14.13 7.23 13.33
CA SER A 325 15.36 7.99 13.57
C SER A 325 15.78 8.93 12.42
N ASP A 326 15.16 8.82 11.24
CA ASP A 326 15.40 9.76 10.14
C ASP A 326 14.59 11.05 10.24
N GLY A 327 13.70 11.16 11.23
CA GLY A 327 12.87 12.35 11.46
C GLY A 327 11.84 12.62 10.38
N LEU A 328 11.55 11.68 9.47
CA LEU A 328 10.58 11.85 8.40
C LEU A 328 9.55 10.72 8.38
N HIS A 329 10.00 9.47 8.41
CA HIS A 329 9.11 8.33 8.28
C HIS A 329 8.54 7.91 9.64
N PRO A 330 7.27 7.46 9.72
CA PRO A 330 6.74 6.87 10.92
C PRO A 330 7.52 5.60 11.31
N SER A 331 7.69 5.36 12.61
CA SER A 331 8.06 4.06 13.14
C SER A 331 6.86 3.10 13.06
N ASP A 332 7.04 1.83 13.46
CA ASP A 332 5.92 0.88 13.59
C ASP A 332 4.80 1.42 14.50
N LEU A 333 5.17 2.12 15.59
CA LEU A 333 4.21 2.80 16.44
C LEU A 333 3.45 3.88 15.66
N GLY A 334 4.17 4.72 14.92
CA GLY A 334 3.57 5.78 14.13
C GLY A 334 2.62 5.25 13.05
N HIS A 335 3.02 4.22 12.31
CA HIS A 335 2.14 3.58 11.34
C HIS A 335 0.87 3.01 11.98
N SER A 336 0.99 2.40 13.17
CA SER A 336 -0.16 1.88 13.93
C SER A 336 -1.10 2.99 14.40
N VAL A 337 -0.56 4.09 14.93
CA VAL A 337 -1.33 5.26 15.36
C VAL A 337 -2.08 5.89 14.20
N ILE A 338 -1.40 6.12 13.07
CA ILE A 338 -1.98 6.67 11.84
C ILE A 338 -3.13 5.78 11.35
N ALA A 339 -2.90 4.46 11.23
CA ALA A 339 -3.92 3.54 10.75
C ALA A 339 -5.16 3.52 11.66
N ARG A 340 -4.97 3.50 12.97
CA ARG A 340 -6.09 3.48 13.94
C ARG A 340 -6.93 4.75 13.85
N ARG A 341 -6.30 5.93 13.88
CA ARG A 341 -6.99 7.21 13.83
C ARG A 341 -7.67 7.45 12.49
N LEU A 342 -7.04 7.05 11.38
CA LEU A 342 -7.70 7.03 10.08
C LEU A 342 -8.90 6.08 10.07
N GLY A 343 -8.77 4.87 10.63
CA GLY A 343 -9.87 3.92 10.74
C GLY A 343 -11.06 4.48 11.53
N GLU A 344 -10.82 5.17 12.64
CA GLU A 344 -11.84 5.86 13.44
C GLU A 344 -12.50 7.04 12.70
N ARG A 345 -11.80 7.62 11.72
CA ARG A 345 -12.29 8.77 10.93
C ARG A 345 -13.03 8.35 9.65
N LEU A 346 -12.64 7.23 9.04
CA LEU A 346 -13.10 6.78 7.73
C LEU A 346 -14.18 5.68 7.80
N GLY A 347 -14.21 4.90 8.89
CA GLY A 347 -15.22 3.86 9.15
C GLY A 347 -16.39 4.40 9.96
#